data_AF-I7CEK9-F1
#
_entry.id   AF-I7CEK9-F1
#
_cell.length_a   1.000
_cell.length_b   1.000
_cell.length_c   1.000
_cell.angle_alpha   90.00
_cell.angle_beta   90.00
_cell.angle_gamma   90.00
#
_symmetry.space_group_name_H-M   'P 1'
#
loop_
_entity.id
_entity.type
_entity.pdbx_description
1 polymer ?
#
loop_
_entity_poly.entity_id
_entity_poly.type
_entity_poly.pdbx_seq_one_letter_code
_entity_poly.pdbx_strand_id
1 'polypeptide(L)'
;MITLPPKIALAAVGLGTVGGLGGWGVYEVAGGGHHYEMGKKYCLKDQSHICFILGSDGQGYRSDGLWIDPGDAQNVLAIQDETYLNYQDTKTQTNRLLTQYPGIENFIRQKIREYKARNCKYGQKMIQGKSDYYHEMTCDR
;
A
#
# COMPACT_ATOMS: atom_id res chain seq x y z
N MET A 1 37.85 -7.82 -41.55
CA MET A 1 36.79 -8.83 -41.33
C MET A 1 37.33 -9.75 -40.23
N ILE A 2 36.79 -9.93 -39.03
CA ILE A 2 35.43 -9.80 -38.50
C ILE A 2 35.54 -9.21 -37.07
N THR A 3 34.67 -8.25 -36.78
CA THR A 3 34.38 -7.65 -35.46
C THR A 3 33.62 -8.63 -34.56
N LEU A 4 34.10 -8.87 -33.34
CA LEU A 4 33.33 -9.50 -32.26
C LEU A 4 32.67 -8.42 -31.37
N PRO A 5 31.43 -8.62 -30.90
CA PRO A 5 30.70 -7.62 -30.12
C PRO A 5 31.14 -7.56 -28.64
N PRO A 6 31.02 -6.40 -27.96
CA PRO A 6 31.31 -6.27 -26.54
C PRO A 6 30.21 -6.94 -25.68
N LYS A 7 30.65 -7.76 -24.73
CA LYS A 7 29.81 -8.36 -23.67
C LYS A 7 29.34 -7.25 -22.73
N ILE A 8 28.02 -7.11 -22.60
CA ILE A 8 27.36 -6.23 -21.64
C ILE A 8 27.75 -6.69 -20.23
N ALA A 9 28.51 -5.85 -19.51
CA ALA A 9 28.77 -6.04 -18.09
C ALA A 9 27.51 -5.61 -17.32
N LEU A 10 26.76 -6.58 -16.80
CA LEU A 10 25.68 -6.34 -15.85
C LEU A 10 26.34 -5.99 -14.51
N ALA A 11 26.20 -4.74 -14.07
CA ALA A 11 26.69 -4.29 -12.78
C ALA A 11 25.90 -4.99 -11.65
N ALA A 12 26.53 -5.99 -11.04
CA ALA A 12 26.14 -6.50 -9.74
C ALA A 12 26.55 -5.47 -8.68
N VAL A 13 25.61 -4.63 -8.24
CA VAL A 13 25.77 -3.85 -7.02
C VAL A 13 25.46 -4.78 -5.85
N GLY A 14 26.53 -5.13 -5.15
CA GLY A 14 26.57 -6.16 -4.13
C GLY A 14 25.86 -5.82 -2.82
N LEU A 15 25.52 -6.91 -2.13
CA LEU A 15 25.08 -7.01 -0.75
C LEU A 15 26.14 -6.50 0.24
N GLY A 16 25.67 -5.89 1.33
CA GLY A 16 26.40 -5.71 2.60
C GLY A 16 25.39 -5.42 3.72
N THR A 17 24.70 -6.44 4.24
CA THR A 17 24.98 -7.26 5.43
C THR A 17 24.62 -6.65 6.80
N VAL A 18 23.52 -7.20 7.35
CA VAL A 18 23.36 -7.78 8.70
C VAL A 18 23.03 -6.86 9.89
N GLY A 19 21.80 -7.04 10.41
CA GLY A 19 21.46 -6.77 11.81
C GLY A 19 19.98 -6.46 12.08
N GLY A 20 19.20 -7.46 12.53
CA GLY A 20 18.02 -7.25 13.38
C GLY A 20 16.64 -7.16 12.73
N LEU A 21 15.89 -8.26 12.82
CA LEU A 21 14.46 -8.36 13.18
C LEU A 21 13.47 -7.31 12.61
N GLY A 22 12.61 -7.75 11.69
CA GLY A 22 11.32 -7.11 11.37
C GLY A 22 11.35 -6.32 10.07
N GLY A 23 11.14 -7.00 8.94
CA GLY A 23 11.10 -6.37 7.62
C GLY A 23 9.89 -5.45 7.45
N TRP A 24 10.08 -4.17 7.73
CA TRP A 24 9.22 -3.08 7.26
C TRP A 24 10.06 -2.28 6.25
N GLY A 25 9.97 -2.67 4.98
CA GLY A 25 10.73 -2.04 3.90
C GLY A 25 10.29 -0.60 3.70
N VAL A 26 11.22 0.33 3.88
CA VAL A 26 11.09 1.72 3.42
C VAL A 26 11.31 1.73 1.91
N TYR A 27 10.36 2.28 1.14
CA TYR A 27 10.46 2.35 -0.32
C TYR A 27 10.57 3.80 -0.79
N GLU A 28 11.64 4.09 -1.54
CA GLU A 28 11.87 5.37 -2.18
C GLU A 28 11.12 5.41 -3.52
N VAL A 29 10.15 6.31 -3.66
CA VAL A 29 9.42 6.53 -4.93
C VAL A 29 10.14 7.58 -5.77
N ALA A 30 10.28 7.31 -7.07
CA ALA A 30 10.90 8.22 -8.02
C ALA A 30 10.11 9.54 -8.11
N GLY A 31 10.71 10.62 -7.59
CA GLY A 31 10.10 11.95 -7.57
C GLY A 31 10.29 12.68 -6.25
N GLY A 32 11.55 12.84 -5.80
CA GLY A 32 11.92 13.82 -4.76
C GLY A 32 11.24 13.66 -3.40
N GLY A 33 11.84 12.86 -2.51
CA GLY A 33 11.82 13.11 -1.06
C GLY A 33 10.60 12.68 -0.23
N HIS A 34 9.54 12.14 -0.83
CA HIS A 34 8.41 11.60 -0.07
C HIS A 34 8.53 10.09 0.10
N HIS A 35 8.72 9.63 1.34
CA HIS A 35 8.76 8.20 1.68
C HIS A 35 7.43 7.77 2.31
N TYR A 36 6.87 6.68 1.77
CA TYR A 36 5.66 6.03 2.26
C TYR A 36 5.99 4.62 2.73
N GLU A 37 5.33 4.19 3.81
CA GLU A 37 5.66 2.96 4.51
C GLU A 37 4.40 2.13 4.75
N MET A 38 4.56 0.81 4.67
CA MET A 38 3.56 -0.12 5.19
C MET A 38 3.51 -0.03 6.72
N GLY A 39 2.34 -0.33 7.29
CA GLY A 39 2.02 -0.17 8.71
C GLY A 39 1.67 1.25 9.15
N LYS A 40 1.39 2.16 8.20
CA LYS A 40 1.10 3.58 8.49
C LYS A 40 -0.28 4.01 7.98
N LYS A 41 -0.81 5.07 8.62
CA LYS A 41 -1.99 5.80 8.18
C LYS A 41 -1.61 7.18 7.68
N TYR A 42 -2.28 7.63 6.63
CA TYR A 42 -2.13 8.95 6.05
C TYR A 42 -3.51 9.59 5.97
N CYS A 43 -3.80 10.52 6.88
CA CYS A 43 -5.13 11.06 7.10
C CYS A 43 -5.23 12.52 6.70
N LEU A 44 -6.42 12.98 6.29
CA LEU A 44 -6.62 14.40 6.01
C LEU A 44 -6.28 15.24 7.26
N LYS A 45 -5.47 16.28 7.08
CA LYS A 45 -5.01 17.15 8.18
C LYS A 45 -6.16 17.82 8.93
N ASP A 46 -7.26 18.10 8.24
CA ASP A 46 -8.46 18.73 8.76
C ASP A 46 -9.56 17.73 9.17
N GLN A 47 -9.43 16.46 8.77
CA GLN A 47 -10.40 15.38 9.03
C GLN A 47 -9.64 14.07 9.32
N SER A 48 -9.11 13.95 10.54
CA SER A 48 -8.20 12.88 10.95
C SER A 48 -8.77 11.45 10.91
N HIS A 49 -10.08 11.31 10.68
CA HIS A 49 -10.78 10.03 10.54
C HIS A 49 -10.83 9.55 9.07
N ILE A 50 -10.51 10.41 8.10
CA ILE A 50 -10.46 10.06 6.68
C ILE A 50 -9.02 9.77 6.29
N CYS A 51 -8.71 8.53 5.93
CA CYS A 51 -7.32 8.07 5.79
C CYS A 51 -7.11 7.09 4.64
N PHE A 52 -5.91 7.11 4.07
CA PHE A 52 -5.31 5.90 3.52
C PHE A 52 -4.72 5.07 4.66
N ILE A 53 -5.03 3.77 4.66
CA ILE A 53 -4.45 2.79 5.56
C ILE A 53 -3.57 1.87 4.72
N LEU A 54 -2.26 1.90 4.97
CA LEU A 54 -1.28 1.12 4.23
C LEU A 54 -0.77 0.00 5.15
N GLY A 55 -1.35 -1.18 5.06
CA GLY A 55 -0.97 -2.36 5.85
C GLY A 55 -1.55 -2.40 7.26
N SER A 56 -1.00 -3.29 8.09
CA SER A 56 -1.51 -3.47 9.45
C SER A 56 -1.12 -2.28 10.32
N ASP A 57 -2.11 -1.60 10.87
CA ASP A 57 -1.95 -0.45 11.75
C ASP A 57 -2.11 -0.80 13.24
N GLY A 58 -2.33 -2.09 13.55
CA GLY A 58 -2.63 -2.58 14.89
C GLY A 58 -4.08 -2.36 15.37
N GLN A 59 -4.98 -1.82 14.54
CA GLN A 59 -6.38 -1.54 14.87
C GLN A 59 -7.31 -1.91 13.71
N GLY A 60 -8.11 -2.96 13.81
CA GLY A 60 -9.08 -3.32 12.76
C GLY A 60 -8.47 -3.80 11.42
N TYR A 61 -7.22 -3.47 11.09
CA TYR A 61 -6.49 -3.92 9.90
C TYR A 61 -5.40 -4.92 10.33
N ARG A 62 -5.68 -6.21 10.16
CA ARG A 62 -4.88 -7.30 10.77
C ARG A 62 -3.78 -7.86 9.88
N SER A 63 -3.66 -7.40 8.65
CA SER A 63 -2.66 -7.86 7.69
C SER A 63 -2.10 -6.70 6.88
N ASP A 64 -1.12 -6.98 6.03
CA ASP A 64 -0.81 -6.10 4.92
C ASP A 64 -2.03 -5.93 4.00
N GLY A 65 -2.11 -4.80 3.30
CA GLY A 65 -3.21 -4.45 2.39
C GLY A 65 -3.30 -2.94 2.23
N LEU A 66 -4.25 -2.48 1.42
CA LEU A 66 -4.47 -1.07 1.13
C LEU A 66 -5.95 -0.76 1.29
N TRP A 67 -6.26 0.26 2.08
CA TRP A 67 -7.65 0.65 2.33
C TRP A 67 -7.81 2.17 2.30
N ILE A 68 -9.02 2.60 1.96
CA ILE A 68 -9.51 3.96 2.14
C ILE A 68 -10.54 3.90 3.25
N ASP A 69 -10.27 4.58 4.35
CA ASP A 69 -11.25 4.86 5.39
C ASP A 69 -11.88 6.22 5.07
N PRO A 70 -13.16 6.28 4.63
CA PRO A 70 -13.82 7.53 4.30
C PRO A 70 -14.26 8.32 5.53
N GLY A 71 -13.87 7.89 6.74
CA GLY A 71 -14.36 8.44 7.99
C GLY A 71 -15.53 7.67 8.60
N ASP A 72 -15.84 6.51 8.01
CA ASP A 72 -16.89 5.61 8.44
C ASP A 72 -16.35 4.19 8.43
N ALA A 73 -16.15 3.63 9.63
CA ALA A 73 -15.59 2.32 9.84
C ALA A 73 -16.40 1.19 9.17
N GLN A 74 -17.67 1.43 8.82
CA GLN A 74 -18.49 0.45 8.10
C GLN A 74 -18.27 0.49 6.59
N ASN A 75 -17.76 1.61 6.05
CA ASN A 75 -17.62 1.87 4.62
C ASN A 75 -16.15 1.92 4.17
N VAL A 76 -15.26 1.27 4.93
CA VAL A 76 -13.86 1.10 4.56
C VAL A 76 -13.74 0.35 3.25
N LEU A 77 -13.08 0.98 2.28
CA LEU A 77 -12.93 0.48 0.92
C LEU A 77 -11.56 -0.17 0.72
N ALA A 78 -11.53 -1.47 0.42
CA ALA A 78 -10.29 -2.16 0.03
C ALA A 78 -9.85 -1.76 -1.39
N ILE A 79 -8.60 -1.32 -1.54
CA ILE A 79 -8.02 -0.92 -2.83
C ILE A 79 -7.47 -2.16 -3.55
N GLN A 80 -8.35 -2.88 -4.23
CA GLN A 80 -8.00 -4.13 -4.92
C GLN A 80 -7.28 -3.87 -6.25
N ASP A 81 -7.60 -2.75 -6.89
CA ASP A 81 -6.98 -2.29 -8.11
C ASP A 81 -7.06 -0.76 -8.24
N GLU A 82 -6.50 -0.24 -9.32
CA GLU A 82 -6.36 1.19 -9.56
C GLU A 82 -7.70 1.91 -9.76
N THR A 83 -8.78 1.20 -10.11
CA THR A 83 -10.10 1.80 -10.26
C THR A 83 -10.66 2.29 -8.92
N TYR A 84 -10.25 1.66 -7.82
CA TYR A 84 -10.66 2.04 -6.47
C TYR A 84 -10.12 3.40 -6.03
N LEU A 85 -9.04 3.90 -6.65
CA LEU A 85 -8.55 5.27 -6.43
C LEU A 85 -9.48 6.34 -7.03
N ASN A 86 -10.41 5.93 -7.90
CA ASN A 86 -11.40 6.79 -8.53
C ASN A 86 -12.84 6.32 -8.24
N TYR A 87 -13.03 5.48 -7.22
CA TYR A 87 -14.33 4.92 -6.87
C TYR A 87 -15.31 6.03 -6.48
N GLN A 88 -16.51 6.01 -7.06
CA GLN A 88 -17.41 7.17 -7.03
C GLN A 88 -17.75 7.63 -5.61
N ASP A 89 -17.96 6.68 -4.69
CA ASP A 89 -18.40 6.96 -3.32
C ASP A 89 -17.30 7.54 -2.43
N THR A 90 -16.03 7.30 -2.76
CA THR A 90 -14.86 7.80 -2.00
C THR A 90 -14.04 8.83 -2.77
N LYS A 91 -14.39 9.11 -4.03
CA LYS A 91 -13.58 9.91 -4.96
C LYS A 91 -13.17 11.26 -4.38
N THR A 92 -14.09 11.96 -3.72
CA THR A 92 -13.82 13.26 -3.12
C THR A 92 -12.74 13.17 -2.04
N GLN A 93 -12.87 12.21 -1.12
CA GLN A 93 -11.94 11.94 -0.04
C GLN A 93 -10.58 11.50 -0.59
N THR A 94 -10.59 10.56 -1.54
CA THR A 94 -9.38 10.05 -2.19
C THR A 94 -8.60 11.16 -2.88
N ASN A 95 -9.27 12.01 -3.67
CA ASN A 95 -8.60 13.13 -4.35
C ASN A 95 -7.96 14.11 -3.37
N ARG A 96 -8.63 14.39 -2.23
CA ARG A 96 -8.09 15.24 -1.18
C ARG A 96 -6.86 14.61 -0.53
N LEU A 97 -6.90 13.31 -0.25
CA LEU A 97 -5.76 12.58 0.30
C LEU A 97 -4.57 12.60 -0.66
N LEU A 98 -4.78 12.29 -1.94
CA LEU A 98 -3.74 12.33 -2.98
C LEU A 98 -3.10 13.73 -3.13
N THR A 99 -3.90 14.78 -2.97
CA THR A 99 -3.41 16.17 -2.99
C THR A 99 -2.55 16.49 -1.77
N GLN A 100 -2.92 16.02 -0.58
CA GLN A 100 -2.17 16.27 0.65
C GLN A 100 -0.91 15.40 0.79
N TYR A 101 -0.86 14.26 0.10
CA TYR A 101 0.23 13.28 0.14
C TYR A 101 0.81 13.04 -1.26
N PRO A 102 1.63 13.98 -1.78
CA PRO A 102 2.25 13.83 -3.09
C PRO A 102 3.06 12.54 -3.23
N GLY A 103 2.82 11.78 -4.30
CA GLY A 103 3.54 10.54 -4.58
C GLY A 103 2.96 9.27 -3.92
N ILE A 104 1.99 9.41 -3.00
CA ILE A 104 1.36 8.23 -2.36
C ILE A 104 0.61 7.37 -3.39
N GLU A 105 0.09 7.98 -4.46
CA GLU A 105 -0.58 7.28 -5.54
C GLU A 105 0.34 6.25 -6.22
N ASN A 106 1.58 6.67 -6.51
CA ASN A 106 2.58 5.80 -7.14
C ASN A 106 2.93 4.63 -6.24
N PHE A 107 3.06 4.88 -4.93
CA PHE A 107 3.28 3.85 -3.93
C PHE A 107 2.11 2.84 -3.90
N ILE A 108 0.87 3.33 -3.83
CA ILE A 108 -0.33 2.48 -3.85
C ILE A 108 -0.39 1.64 -5.14
N ARG A 109 -0.19 2.26 -6.31
CA ARG A 109 -0.17 1.56 -7.61
C ARG A 109 0.90 0.49 -7.67
N GLN A 110 2.09 0.75 -7.11
CA GLN A 110 3.14 -0.26 -7.01
C GLN A 110 2.69 -1.45 -6.15
N LYS A 111 2.14 -1.19 -4.95
CA LYS A 111 1.66 -2.25 -4.07
C LYS A 111 0.49 -3.05 -4.66
N ILE A 112 -0.41 -2.41 -5.41
CA ILE A 112 -1.46 -3.11 -6.18
C ILE A 112 -0.83 -4.12 -7.15
N ARG A 113 0.21 -3.74 -7.90
CA ARG A 113 0.89 -4.65 -8.83
C ARG A 113 1.55 -5.82 -8.11
N GLU A 114 2.23 -5.55 -6.99
CA GLU A 114 2.85 -6.59 -6.15
C GLU A 114 1.81 -7.58 -5.62
N TYR A 115 0.66 -7.08 -5.14
CA TYR A 115 -0.40 -7.92 -4.59
C TYR A 115 -1.15 -8.71 -5.65
N LYS A 116 -1.39 -8.14 -6.82
CA LYS A 116 -1.94 -8.88 -7.97
C LYS A 116 -1.01 -10.00 -8.43
N ALA A 117 0.30 -9.75 -8.50
CA ALA A 117 1.28 -10.77 -8.87
C ALA A 117 1.31 -11.96 -7.89
N ARG A 118 0.94 -11.73 -6.63
CA ARG A 118 0.83 -12.74 -5.57
C ARG A 118 -0.58 -13.31 -5.40
N ASN A 119 -1.50 -13.02 -6.32
CA ASN A 119 -2.91 -13.41 -6.26
C ASN A 119 -3.59 -13.08 -4.91
N CYS A 120 -3.28 -11.92 -4.35
CA CYS A 120 -3.86 -11.49 -3.08
C CYS A 120 -5.35 -11.15 -3.22
N LYS A 121 -6.13 -11.54 -2.21
CA LYS A 121 -7.57 -11.32 -2.09
C LYS A 121 -7.86 -10.58 -0.80
N TYR A 122 -8.76 -9.61 -0.87
CA TYR A 122 -9.23 -8.87 0.29
C TYR A 122 -10.45 -9.54 0.91
N GLY A 123 -10.53 -9.50 2.24
CA GLY A 123 -11.63 -10.03 3.02
C GLY A 123 -11.99 -9.08 4.17
N GLN A 124 -13.26 -9.17 4.58
CA GLN A 124 -13.76 -8.55 5.80
C GLN A 124 -14.36 -9.66 6.65
N LYS A 125 -13.98 -9.71 7.93
CA LYS A 125 -14.46 -10.74 8.87
C LYS A 125 -15.06 -10.08 10.09
N MET A 126 -16.22 -10.57 10.51
CA MET A 126 -16.87 -10.15 11.74
C MET A 126 -16.18 -10.80 12.94
N ILE A 127 -15.95 -10.04 14.00
CA ILE A 127 -15.44 -10.60 15.26
C ILE A 127 -16.63 -11.26 15.98
N GLN A 128 -16.57 -12.58 16.18
CA GLN A 128 -17.64 -13.32 16.86
C GLN A 128 -17.97 -12.69 18.22
N GLY A 129 -19.25 -12.40 18.44
CA GLY A 129 -19.74 -11.80 19.69
C GLY A 129 -19.53 -10.28 19.82
N LYS A 130 -19.04 -9.60 18.78
CA LYS A 130 -18.92 -8.13 18.71
C LYS A 130 -19.51 -7.59 17.41
N SER A 131 -20.04 -6.37 17.42
CA SER A 131 -20.50 -5.66 16.23
C SER A 131 -19.34 -5.03 15.43
N ASP A 132 -18.14 -5.59 15.54
CA ASP A 132 -16.92 -5.07 14.94
C ASP A 132 -16.43 -5.98 13.81
N TYR A 133 -15.94 -5.37 12.74
CA TYR A 133 -15.28 -6.05 11.63
C TYR A 133 -13.78 -5.85 11.71
N TYR A 134 -13.04 -6.77 11.11
CA TYR A 134 -11.65 -6.55 10.77
C TYR A 134 -11.40 -6.80 9.29
N HIS A 135 -10.46 -6.05 8.75
CA HIS A 135 -10.03 -6.12 7.36
C HIS A 135 -8.74 -6.94 7.27
N GLU A 136 -8.71 -7.82 6.28
CA GLU A 136 -7.53 -8.62 5.97
C GLU A 136 -7.36 -8.76 4.46
N MET A 137 -6.13 -9.06 4.06
CA MET A 137 -5.76 -9.49 2.73
C MET A 137 -4.94 -10.76 2.86
N THR A 138 -5.29 -11.76 2.07
CA THR A 138 -4.61 -13.06 2.02
C THR A 138 -4.05 -13.28 0.63
N CYS A 139 -2.80 -13.70 0.52
CA CYS A 139 -2.15 -14.01 -0.75
C CYS A 139 -1.92 -15.50 -0.89
N ASP A 140 -1.99 -16.00 -2.13
CA ASP A 140 -1.55 -17.35 -2.42
C ASP A 140 -0.04 -17.43 -2.14
N ARG A 141 0.40 -18.58 -1.61
CA ARG A 141 1.81 -18.82 -1.25
C ARG A 141 2.66 -19.09 -2.49
#